data_AF-A0A8T4LS30-F1
#
_entry.id   AF-A0A8T4LS30-F1
#
_cell.length_a   1.000
_cell.length_b   1.000
_cell.length_c   1.000
_cell.angle_alpha   90.00
_cell.angle_beta   90.00
_cell.angle_gamma   90.00
#
_symmetry.space_group_name_H-M   'P 1'
#
loop_
_entity.id
_entity.type
_entity.pdbx_description
1 polymer ?
#
loop_
_entity_poly.entity_id
_entity_poly.type
_entity_poly.pdbx_seq_one_letter_code
_entity_poly.pdbx_strand_id
1 'polypeptide(L)'
;MDLHEGEISGTNSICISQLPKNFFFSSMDAAQLLSGAKKCALIRSPQYDAQEGWVSAAAQSGCAIVFGVCDAARLAGFKKAILVSKMRMLVAMCKKYGAKICVCSLAQKEYEARNEHERLCFAMYLGLERKEAKEAVGLLGKKLKVVQ
;
A
#
# COMPACT_ATOMS: atom_id res chain seq x y z
N MET A 1 29.37 -0.41 24.77
CA MET A 1 28.24 -1.34 24.50
C MET A 1 27.99 -1.26 23.02
N ASP A 2 28.79 -2.03 22.29
CA ASP A 2 28.74 -2.09 20.84
C ASP A 2 27.49 -2.88 20.45
N LEU A 3 26.49 -2.16 19.94
CA LEU A 3 25.34 -2.77 19.30
C LEU A 3 25.84 -3.30 17.95
N HIS A 4 26.07 -4.61 17.91
CA HIS A 4 26.23 -5.36 16.67
C HIS A 4 25.21 -4.88 15.64
N GLU A 5 25.71 -4.34 14.53
CA GLU A 5 25.00 -4.18 13.27
C GLU A 5 24.67 -5.58 12.75
N GLY A 6 23.69 -6.22 13.37
CA GLY A 6 23.07 -7.42 12.88
C GLY A 6 22.36 -7.08 11.57
N GLU A 7 22.91 -7.61 10.47
CA GLU A 7 22.32 -7.73 9.15
C GLU A 7 20.80 -7.43 9.12
N ILE A 8 20.44 -6.19 8.78
CA ILE A 8 19.07 -5.88 8.32
C ILE A 8 18.97 -6.34 6.85
N SER A 9 19.30 -7.60 6.60
CA SER A 9 19.00 -8.31 5.35
C SER A 9 17.61 -8.93 5.49
N GLY A 10 16.62 -8.10 5.80
CA GLY A 10 15.20 -8.44 5.78
C GLY A 10 14.55 -7.95 4.50
N THR A 11 15.00 -8.48 3.36
CA THR A 11 14.47 -8.57 1.97
C THR A 11 13.14 -7.91 1.53
N ASN A 12 12.56 -6.91 2.18
CA ASN A 12 11.28 -6.31 1.75
C ASN A 12 11.15 -4.80 2.04
N SER A 13 12.23 -4.05 2.25
CA SER A 13 12.21 -2.57 2.33
C SER A 13 12.56 -1.96 0.98
N ILE A 14 11.63 -1.99 0.04
CA ILE A 14 11.87 -1.44 -1.30
C ILE A 14 11.55 0.05 -1.30
N CYS A 15 12.54 0.87 -1.65
CA CYS A 15 12.37 2.29 -1.84
C CYS A 15 11.59 2.52 -3.15
N ILE A 16 10.74 3.55 -3.21
CA ILE A 16 9.95 3.83 -4.43
C ILE A 16 10.87 4.03 -5.65
N SER A 17 12.07 4.60 -5.44
CA SER A 17 13.07 4.82 -6.48
C SER A 17 13.58 3.54 -7.15
N GLN A 18 13.43 2.39 -6.50
CA GLN A 18 13.89 1.09 -6.99
C GLN A 18 12.80 0.32 -7.75
N LEU A 19 11.58 0.86 -7.84
CA LEU A 19 10.48 0.19 -8.51
C LEU A 19 10.49 0.45 -10.02
N PRO A 20 10.07 -0.52 -10.86
CA PRO A 20 9.96 -0.33 -12.30
C PRO A 20 9.14 0.91 -12.67
N LYS A 21 9.46 1.55 -13.79
CA LYS A 21 8.61 2.62 -14.36
C LYS A 21 7.20 2.05 -14.59
N ASN A 22 6.16 2.82 -14.25
CA ASN A 22 4.73 2.42 -14.28
C ASN A 22 4.32 1.36 -13.25
N PHE A 23 5.13 1.10 -12.22
CA PHE A 23 4.77 0.16 -11.15
C PHE A 23 3.64 0.69 -10.25
N PHE A 24 3.53 2.01 -10.13
CA PHE A 24 2.38 2.68 -9.53
C PHE A 24 1.69 3.58 -10.55
N PHE A 25 0.38 3.45 -10.66
CA PHE A 25 -0.45 4.46 -11.29
C PHE A 25 -0.99 5.38 -10.20
N SER A 26 -0.49 6.62 -10.17
CA SER A 26 -1.15 7.71 -9.47
C SER A 26 -2.29 8.23 -10.33
N SER A 27 -3.46 8.44 -9.73
CA SER A 27 -4.60 9.17 -10.35
C SER A 27 -5.18 8.60 -11.65
N MET A 28 -5.30 7.27 -11.77
CA MET A 28 -6.16 6.69 -12.82
C MET A 28 -7.63 6.88 -12.47
N ASP A 29 -8.42 7.34 -13.44
CA ASP A 29 -9.87 7.38 -13.32
C ASP A 29 -10.49 5.96 -13.41
N ALA A 30 -11.76 5.82 -13.06
CA ALA A 30 -12.44 4.52 -13.07
C ALA A 30 -12.51 3.89 -14.48
N ALA A 31 -12.67 4.70 -15.53
CA ALA A 31 -12.77 4.22 -16.91
C ALA A 31 -11.42 3.69 -17.42
N GLN A 32 -10.32 4.34 -17.04
CA GLN A 32 -8.95 3.94 -17.33
C GLN A 32 -8.57 2.65 -16.60
N LEU A 33 -9.04 2.47 -15.36
CA LEU A 33 -8.88 1.19 -14.66
C LEU A 33 -9.56 0.07 -15.44
N LEU A 34 -10.83 0.26 -15.83
CA LEU A 34 -11.59 -0.78 -16.55
C LEU A 34 -11.05 -1.10 -17.94
N SER A 35 -10.50 -0.12 -18.65
CA SER A 35 -10.02 -0.26 -20.05
C SER A 35 -8.53 -0.62 -20.18
N GLY A 36 -7.69 -0.22 -19.21
CA GLY A 36 -6.24 -0.29 -19.30
C GLY A 36 -5.54 -1.11 -18.23
N ALA A 37 -6.25 -1.58 -17.19
CA ALA A 37 -5.62 -2.36 -16.15
C ALA A 37 -5.27 -3.76 -16.65
N LYS A 38 -3.98 -3.99 -16.91
CA LYS A 38 -3.42 -5.34 -16.81
C LYS A 38 -3.81 -5.90 -15.44
N LYS A 39 -4.28 -7.16 -15.39
CA LYS A 39 -4.79 -7.90 -14.21
C LYS A 39 -3.90 -7.90 -12.94
N CYS A 40 -2.78 -7.17 -12.93
CA CYS A 40 -1.80 -7.10 -11.85
C CYS A 40 -1.24 -5.70 -11.56
N ALA A 41 -1.92 -4.59 -11.90
CA ALA A 41 -1.44 -3.25 -11.52
C ALA A 41 -1.57 -2.95 -10.00
N LEU A 42 -0.68 -2.10 -9.48
CA LEU A 42 -0.77 -1.48 -8.17
C LEU A 42 -1.20 -0.02 -8.35
N ILE A 43 -2.24 0.38 -7.63
CA ILE A 43 -2.84 1.71 -7.78
C ILE A 43 -2.76 2.46 -6.46
N ARG A 44 -2.40 3.73 -6.52
CA ARG A 44 -2.25 4.58 -5.33
C ARG A 44 -3.05 5.85 -5.51
N SER A 45 -3.92 6.14 -4.55
CA SER A 45 -4.56 7.45 -4.41
C SER A 45 -3.82 8.24 -3.33
N PRO A 46 -3.09 9.33 -3.67
CA PRO A 46 -2.36 10.12 -2.68
C PRO A 46 -3.26 10.72 -1.59
N GLN A 47 -4.53 10.97 -1.91
CA GLN A 47 -5.51 11.56 -0.99
C GLN A 47 -6.34 10.53 -0.22
N TYR A 48 -6.22 9.24 -0.58
CA TYR A 48 -6.98 8.13 0.01
C TYR A 48 -8.50 8.34 -0.01
N ASP A 49 -9.01 9.02 -1.04
CA ASP A 49 -10.45 9.24 -1.16
C ASP A 49 -11.17 7.95 -1.48
N ALA A 50 -12.20 7.64 -0.68
CA ALA A 50 -12.96 6.40 -0.73
C ALA A 50 -14.10 6.46 -1.76
N GLN A 51 -13.79 6.85 -3.00
CA GLN A 51 -14.78 6.93 -4.07
C GLN A 51 -15.21 5.53 -4.52
N GLU A 52 -16.51 5.25 -4.43
CA GLU A 52 -17.09 3.94 -4.74
C GLU A 52 -16.74 3.44 -6.16
N GLY A 53 -16.96 4.28 -7.18
CA GLY A 53 -16.71 3.90 -8.57
C GLY A 53 -15.25 3.51 -8.81
N TRP A 54 -14.31 4.21 -8.16
CA TRP A 54 -12.88 3.92 -8.27
C TRP A 54 -12.50 2.61 -7.59
N VAL A 55 -13.00 2.36 -6.36
CA VAL A 55 -12.71 1.11 -5.62
C VAL A 55 -13.34 -0.11 -6.32
N SER A 56 -14.57 0.04 -6.81
CA SER A 56 -15.26 -1.01 -7.57
C SER A 56 -14.53 -1.33 -8.88
N ALA A 57 -14.11 -0.31 -9.63
CA ALA A 57 -13.30 -0.49 -10.83
C ALA A 57 -11.97 -1.20 -10.54
N ALA A 58 -11.30 -0.84 -9.43
CA ALA A 58 -10.08 -1.51 -9.00
C ALA A 58 -10.29 -3.00 -8.70
N ALA A 59 -11.39 -3.35 -8.01
CA ALA A 59 -11.75 -4.73 -7.72
C ALA A 59 -12.02 -5.54 -9.00
N GLN A 60 -12.85 -5.01 -9.89
CA GLN A 60 -13.19 -5.67 -11.17
C GLN A 60 -11.97 -5.89 -12.06
N SER A 61 -11.03 -4.94 -12.03
CA SER A 61 -9.79 -4.99 -12.81
C SER A 61 -8.73 -5.92 -12.19
N GLY A 62 -8.94 -6.43 -10.98
CA GLY A 62 -7.95 -7.22 -10.24
C GLY A 62 -6.75 -6.41 -9.73
N CYS A 63 -6.86 -5.09 -9.71
CA CYS A 63 -5.84 -4.20 -9.17
C CYS A 63 -5.76 -4.30 -7.64
N ALA A 64 -4.61 -3.95 -7.09
CA ALA A 64 -4.45 -3.81 -5.64
C ALA A 64 -4.20 -2.35 -5.27
N ILE A 65 -4.97 -1.85 -4.30
CA ILE A 65 -4.89 -0.49 -3.77
C ILE A 65 -3.77 -0.41 -2.74
N VAL A 66 -2.90 0.57 -2.90
CA VAL A 66 -1.66 0.71 -2.15
C VAL A 66 -1.84 1.70 -0.99
N PHE A 67 -1.42 1.27 0.19
CA PHE A 67 -1.32 2.09 1.39
C PHE A 67 0.14 2.22 1.82
N GLY A 68 0.60 3.47 1.93
CA GLY A 68 1.94 3.81 2.37
C GLY A 68 2.00 4.13 3.86
N VAL A 69 2.80 3.41 4.63
CA VAL A 69 3.05 3.76 6.05
C VAL A 69 3.68 5.16 6.16
N CYS A 70 4.62 5.48 5.26
CA CYS A 70 5.31 6.78 5.27
C CYS A 70 4.38 7.96 4.95
N ASP A 71 3.27 7.74 4.24
CA ASP A 71 2.29 8.80 3.96
C ASP A 71 1.67 9.33 5.26
N ALA A 72 1.35 8.43 6.19
CA ALA A 72 0.88 8.79 7.52
C ALA A 72 2.02 9.21 8.46
N ALA A 73 3.20 8.61 8.34
CA ALA A 73 4.33 8.89 9.23
C ALA A 73 4.94 10.30 9.03
N ARG A 74 4.89 10.84 7.81
CA ARG A 74 5.39 12.19 7.49
C ARG A 74 4.47 13.32 7.97
N LEU A 75 3.23 13.02 8.36
CA LEU A 75 2.28 14.00 8.87
C LEU A 75 2.26 13.99 10.40
N ALA A 76 1.85 15.12 11.00
CA ALA A 76 1.68 15.25 12.44
C ALA A 76 0.31 15.83 12.81
N GLY A 77 -0.10 15.62 14.07
CA GLY A 77 -1.31 16.18 14.67
C GLY A 77 -2.58 15.89 13.88
N PHE A 78 -3.41 16.92 13.70
CA PHE A 78 -4.73 16.81 13.06
C PHE A 78 -4.67 16.30 11.62
N LYS A 79 -3.67 16.72 10.84
CA LYS A 79 -3.51 16.26 9.43
C LYS A 79 -3.29 14.75 9.35
N LYS A 80 -2.48 14.19 10.26
CA LYS A 80 -2.27 12.74 10.35
C LYS A 80 -3.57 12.01 10.71
N ALA A 81 -4.33 12.54 11.67
CA ALA A 81 -5.60 11.95 12.08
C ALA A 81 -6.62 11.91 10.93
N ILE A 82 -6.73 12.98 10.15
CA ILE A 82 -7.58 13.02 8.94
C ILE A 82 -7.13 11.95 7.93
N LEU A 83 -5.84 11.90 7.61
CA LEU A 83 -5.34 10.95 6.61
C LEU A 83 -5.58 9.51 7.04
N VAL A 84 -5.31 9.17 8.31
CA VAL A 84 -5.58 7.84 8.86
C VAL A 84 -7.07 7.52 8.80
N SER A 85 -7.94 8.48 9.12
CA SER A 85 -9.40 8.29 9.01
C SER A 85 -9.81 7.94 7.57
N LYS A 86 -9.31 8.69 6.58
CA LYS A 86 -9.53 8.41 5.16
C LYS A 86 -9.00 7.03 4.75
N MET A 87 -7.80 6.66 5.20
CA MET A 87 -7.24 5.33 4.96
C MET A 87 -8.14 4.22 5.51
N ARG A 88 -8.67 4.37 6.72
CA ARG A 88 -9.60 3.39 7.33
C ARG A 88 -10.90 3.28 6.54
N MET A 89 -11.47 4.41 6.10
CA MET A 89 -12.65 4.41 5.24
C MET A 89 -12.39 3.69 3.92
N LEU A 90 -11.24 3.94 3.29
CA LEU A 90 -10.85 3.27 2.05
C LEU A 90 -10.64 1.76 2.26
N VAL A 91 -10.05 1.34 3.37
CA VAL A 91 -9.94 -0.09 3.73
C VAL A 91 -11.32 -0.73 3.86
N ALA A 92 -12.27 -0.09 4.55
CA ALA A 92 -13.63 -0.59 4.68
C ALA A 92 -14.32 -0.74 3.31
N MET A 93 -14.13 0.23 2.40
CA MET A 93 -14.61 0.13 1.03
C MET A 93 -13.94 -1.01 0.27
N CYS A 94 -12.62 -1.16 0.38
CA CYS A 94 -11.91 -2.27 -0.26
C CYS A 94 -12.47 -3.63 0.18
N LYS A 95 -12.77 -3.80 1.48
CA LYS A 95 -13.43 -5.01 2.01
C LYS A 95 -14.82 -5.20 1.42
N LYS A 96 -15.63 -4.13 1.35
CA LYS A 96 -16.99 -4.18 0.80
C LYS A 96 -17.01 -4.61 -0.67
N TYR A 97 -16.10 -4.12 -1.51
CA TYR A 97 -16.07 -4.42 -2.95
C TYR A 97 -15.12 -5.56 -3.33
N GLY A 98 -14.41 -6.17 -2.37
CA GLY A 98 -13.42 -7.22 -2.64
C GLY A 98 -12.16 -6.72 -3.36
N ALA A 99 -11.81 -5.43 -3.22
CA ALA A 99 -10.59 -4.89 -3.79
C ALA A 99 -9.37 -5.40 -2.99
N LYS A 100 -8.31 -5.80 -3.70
CA LYS A 100 -7.07 -6.24 -3.07
C LYS A 100 -6.36 -5.04 -2.42
N ILE A 101 -5.73 -5.27 -1.27
CA ILE A 101 -4.98 -4.24 -0.54
C ILE A 101 -3.50 -4.60 -0.53
N CYS A 102 -2.65 -3.60 -0.72
CA CYS A 102 -1.20 -3.71 -0.60
C CYS A 102 -0.71 -2.71 0.43
N VAL A 103 -0.03 -3.17 1.48
CA VAL A 103 0.56 -2.27 2.49
C VAL A 103 2.07 -2.29 2.34
N CYS A 104 2.66 -1.12 2.14
CA CYS A 104 4.10 -0.97 1.96
C CYS A 104 4.59 0.31 2.64
N SER A 105 5.91 0.46 2.77
CA SER A 105 6.46 1.66 3.42
C SER A 105 6.20 2.91 2.56
N LEU A 106 6.37 2.83 1.24
CA LEU A 106 6.44 4.00 0.35
C LEU A 106 7.51 5.02 0.81
N ALA A 107 8.63 4.47 1.27
CA ALA A 107 9.81 5.23 1.67
C ALA A 107 10.39 5.97 0.45
N GLN A 108 10.71 7.25 0.63
CA GLN A 108 11.46 8.06 -0.32
C GLN A 108 12.96 8.09 0.03
N LYS A 109 13.27 7.85 1.30
CA LYS A 109 14.63 7.77 1.84
C LYS A 109 14.78 6.48 2.63
N GLU A 110 15.98 5.94 2.68
CA GLU A 110 16.25 4.62 3.29
C GLU A 110 15.81 4.55 4.75
N TYR A 111 16.05 5.60 5.54
CA TYR A 111 15.66 5.65 6.94
C TYR A 111 14.13 5.68 7.18
N GLU A 112 13.33 5.95 6.13
CA GLU A 112 11.87 5.89 6.23
C GLU A 112 11.33 4.47 6.02
N ALA A 113 12.17 3.56 5.55
CA ALA A 113 11.77 2.19 5.33
C ALA A 113 11.28 1.55 6.62
N ARG A 114 10.20 0.80 6.51
CA ARG A 114 9.56 0.11 7.63
C ARG A 114 9.72 -1.38 7.45
N ASN A 115 10.04 -2.06 8.55
CA ASN A 115 10.16 -3.50 8.55
C ASN A 115 8.77 -4.15 8.39
N GLU A 116 8.75 -5.46 8.16
CA GLU A 116 7.51 -6.19 7.92
C GLU A 116 6.53 -6.11 9.10
N HIS A 117 7.06 -6.18 10.33
CA HIS A 117 6.27 -6.14 11.55
C HIS A 117 5.55 -4.79 11.71
N GLU A 118 6.25 -3.67 11.53
CA GLU A 118 5.67 -2.33 11.57
C GLU A 118 4.56 -2.16 10.54
N ARG A 119 4.78 -2.67 9.31
CA ARG A 119 3.75 -2.63 8.25
C ARG A 119 2.53 -3.49 8.59
N LEU A 120 2.75 -4.66 9.20
CA LEU A 120 1.67 -5.54 9.66
C LEU A 120 0.83 -4.86 10.76
N CYS A 121 1.48 -4.26 11.76
CA CYS A 121 0.82 -3.50 12.82
C CYS A 121 0.04 -2.32 12.24
N PHE A 122 0.61 -1.60 11.27
CA PHE A 122 -0.09 -0.51 10.58
C PHE A 122 -1.32 -1.00 9.81
N ALA A 123 -1.20 -2.09 9.06
CA ALA A 123 -2.31 -2.73 8.34
C ALA A 123 -3.46 -3.09 9.30
N MET A 124 -3.13 -3.70 10.45
CA MET A 124 -4.10 -4.04 11.48
C MET A 124 -4.74 -2.78 12.11
N TYR A 125 -3.94 -1.74 12.35
CA TYR A 125 -4.43 -0.46 12.85
C TYR A 125 -5.42 0.21 11.89
N LEU A 126 -5.27 0.01 10.57
CA LEU A 126 -6.22 0.50 9.57
C LEU A 126 -7.54 -0.32 9.53
N GLY A 127 -7.64 -1.43 10.24
CA GLY A 127 -8.85 -2.25 10.33
C GLY A 127 -8.80 -3.56 9.56
N LEU A 128 -7.61 -4.02 9.14
CA LEU A 128 -7.43 -5.37 8.59
C LEU A 128 -7.29 -6.41 9.70
N GLU A 129 -7.86 -7.59 9.48
CA GLU A 129 -7.58 -8.73 10.33
C GLU A 129 -6.16 -9.24 10.13
N ARG A 130 -5.62 -9.98 11.10
CA ARG A 130 -4.23 -10.47 11.06
C ARG A 130 -3.92 -11.29 9.80
N LYS A 131 -4.88 -12.07 9.27
CA LYS A 131 -4.72 -12.84 8.03
C LYS A 131 -4.66 -11.91 6.81
N GLU A 132 -5.64 -11.01 6.68
CA GLU A 132 -5.70 -10.00 5.61
C GLU A 132 -4.46 -9.10 5.61
N ALA A 133 -4.00 -8.68 6.78
CA ALA A 133 -2.82 -7.85 6.96
C ALA A 133 -1.54 -8.54 6.48
N LYS A 134 -1.35 -9.84 6.79
CA LYS A 134 -0.23 -10.64 6.28
C LYS A 134 -0.25 -10.73 4.77
N GLU A 135 -1.43 -10.97 4.19
CA GLU A 135 -1.59 -11.02 2.73
C GLU A 135 -1.27 -9.67 2.08
N ALA A 136 -1.75 -8.57 2.67
CA ALA A 136 -1.56 -7.22 2.16
C ALA A 136 -0.08 -6.79 2.19
N VAL A 137 0.67 -7.16 3.23
CA VAL A 137 2.11 -6.85 3.35
C VAL A 137 2.94 -7.73 2.40
N GLY A 138 2.55 -8.98 2.19
CA GLY A 138 3.26 -9.91 1.29
C GLY A 138 2.97 -9.70 -0.21
N LEU A 139 1.90 -8.96 -0.55
CA LEU A 139 1.44 -8.80 -1.94
C LEU A 139 2.48 -8.12 -2.83
N LEU A 140 3.20 -7.13 -2.31
CA LEU A 140 4.23 -6.40 -3.05
C LEU A 140 5.37 -7.32 -3.50
N GLY A 141 5.93 -8.11 -2.57
CA GLY A 141 7.03 -9.04 -2.86
C GLY A 141 6.61 -10.14 -3.85
N LYS A 142 5.38 -10.65 -3.75
CA LYS A 142 4.83 -11.60 -4.73
C LYS A 142 4.75 -11.00 -6.14
N LYS A 143 4.30 -9.75 -6.26
CA LYS A 143 4.18 -9.08 -7.56
C LYS A 143 5.53 -8.77 -8.20
N LEU A 144 6.52 -8.37 -7.42
CA LEU A 144 7.86 -8.08 -7.94
C LEU A 144 8.55 -9.31 -8.54
N LYS A 145 8.36 -10.49 -7.94
CA LYS A 145 8.87 -11.76 -8.47
C LYS A 145 8.25 -12.18 -9.81
N VAL A 146 7.08 -11.64 -10.17
CA VAL A 146 6.39 -11.96 -11.44
C VAL A 146 6.85 -11.03 -12.58
N VAL A 147 7.43 -9.88 -12.24
CA VAL A 147 7.87 -8.87 -13.21
C VAL A 147 9.36 -9.02 -13.57
N GLN A 148 10.15 -9.69 -12.72
CA GLN A 148 11.53 -10.10 -12.99
C GLN A 148 11.58 -11.40 -13.79
#